data_AF-A0A7V9JGP1-F1
#
_entry.id   AF-A0A7V9JGP1-F1
#
_cell.length_a   1.000
_cell.length_b   1.000
_cell.length_c   1.000
_cell.angle_alpha   90.00
_cell.angle_beta   90.00
_cell.angle_gamma   90.00
#
_symmetry.space_group_name_H-M   'P 1'
#
loop_
_entity.id
_entity.type
_entity.pdbx_description
1 polymer ?
#
loop_
_entity_poly.entity_id
_entity_poly.type
_entity_poly.pdbx_seq_one_letter_code
_entity_poly.pdbx_strand_id
1 'polypeptide(L)' 'MAEATYLEAIRQGLGEEMERDPNVFLMGEDIGAYGGAFKVTEGLQARFGEGRVID' A
#
# COMPACT_ATOMS: atom_id res chain seq x y z
N MET A 1 -8.07 -0.16 -19.61
CA MET A 1 -7.23 -0.40 -18.42
C MET A 1 -5.89 -0.90 -18.91
N ALA A 2 -4.78 -0.46 -18.30
CA ALA A 2 -3.47 -1.01 -18.62
C ALA A 2 -3.40 -2.46 -18.08
N GLU A 3 -2.59 -3.31 -18.71
CA GLU A 3 -2.27 -4.61 -18.13
C GLU A 3 -1.49 -4.39 -16.83
N ALA A 4 -1.84 -5.17 -15.80
CA ALA A 4 -1.21 -5.13 -14.49
C ALA A 4 -1.05 -6.56 -13.98
N THR A 5 0.05 -6.81 -13.28
CA THR A 5 0.17 -8.00 -12.44
C THR A 5 -0.83 -7.94 -11.28
N TYR A 6 -1.11 -9.09 -10.67
CA TYR A 6 -2.02 -9.14 -9.53
C TYR A 6 -1.53 -8.28 -8.35
N LEU A 7 -0.20 -8.24 -8.13
CA LEU A 7 0.42 -7.42 -7.08
C LEU A 7 0.22 -5.92 -7.34
N GLU A 8 0.40 -5.48 -8.59
CA GLU A 8 0.17 -4.09 -8.98
C GLU A 8 -1.30 -3.70 -8.86
N ALA A 9 -2.22 -4.57 -9.27
CA ALA A 9 -3.65 -4.32 -9.17
C ALA A 9 -4.10 -4.13 -7.70
N ILE A 10 -3.60 -4.98 -6.78
CA ILE A 10 -3.86 -4.80 -5.35
C ILE A 10 -3.25 -3.49 -4.85
N ARG A 11 -1.98 -3.22 -5.18
CA ARG A 11 -1.30 -1.99 -4.74
C ARG A 11 -2.03 -0.73 -5.21
N GLN A 12 -2.49 -0.71 -6.45
CA GLN A 12 -3.27 0.38 -7.04
C GLN A 12 -4.57 0.58 -6.28
N GLY A 13 -5.36 -0.50 -6.08
CA GLY A 13 -6.61 -0.41 -5.33
C GLY A 13 -6.43 0.07 -3.90
N LEU A 14 -5.41 -0.42 -3.19
CA LEU A 14 -5.07 0.07 -1.85
C LEU A 14 -4.69 1.55 -1.86
N GLY A 15 -3.83 1.96 -2.80
CA GLY A 15 -3.38 3.34 -2.93
C GLY A 15 -4.53 4.30 -3.25
N GLU A 16 -5.41 3.94 -4.19
CA GLU A 16 -6.57 4.74 -4.58
C GLU A 16 -7.52 4.99 -3.40
N GLU A 17 -7.84 3.95 -2.61
CA GLU A 17 -8.71 4.10 -1.45
C GLU A 17 -8.04 4.88 -0.30
N MET A 18 -6.72 4.72 -0.12
CA MET A 18 -5.97 5.52 0.86
C MET A 18 -5.89 7.01 0.49
N GLU A 19 -5.87 7.34 -0.80
CA GLU A 19 -5.99 8.72 -1.30
C GLU A 19 -7.40 9.27 -1.11
N ARG A 20 -8.41 8.44 -1.38
CA ARG A 20 -9.82 8.82 -1.34
C ARG A 20 -10.31 9.13 0.07
N ASP A 21 -9.88 8.35 1.05
CA ASP A 21 -10.34 8.47 2.44
C ASP A 21 -9.14 8.52 3.41
N PRO A 22 -8.95 9.63 4.15
CA PRO A 22 -7.86 9.75 5.12
C PRO A 22 -7.98 8.78 6.31
N ASN A 23 -9.13 8.11 6.50
CA ASN A 23 -9.33 7.12 7.56
C ASN A 23 -8.88 5.70 7.19
N VAL A 24 -8.58 5.42 5.92
CA VAL A 24 -8.13 4.10 5.47
C VAL A 24 -6.64 3.92 5.77
N PHE A 25 -6.26 2.99 6.63
CA PHE A 25 -4.85 2.69 6.91
C PHE A 25 -4.57 1.20 6.75
N LEU A 26 -3.30 0.86 6.56
CA LEU A 26 -2.80 -0.51 6.46
C LEU A 26 -1.98 -0.85 7.70
N MET A 27 -2.10 -2.07 8.20
CA MET A 27 -1.30 -2.58 9.32
C MET A 27 -0.96 -4.05 9.08
N GLY A 28 0.28 -4.45 9.35
CA GLY A 28 0.72 -5.84 9.25
C GLY A 28 2.23 -6.00 9.16
N GLU A 29 2.70 -7.23 9.30
CA GLU A 29 4.14 -7.54 9.33
C GLU A 29 4.84 -7.22 8.00
N ASP A 30 5.97 -6.53 8.10
CA ASP A 30 6.89 -6.14 7.01
C ASP A 30 6.26 -5.23 5.94
N ILE A 31 5.05 -4.69 6.13
CA ILE A 31 4.35 -3.91 5.09
C ILE A 31 4.82 -2.47 4.97
N GLY A 32 5.61 -1.99 5.93
CA GLY A 32 6.12 -0.62 6.00
C GLY A 32 7.24 -0.35 4.99
N ALA A 33 8.42 0.00 5.47
CA ALA A 33 9.56 0.35 4.61
C ALA A 33 9.99 -0.81 3.69
N TYR A 34 9.77 -2.06 4.11
CA TYR A 34 10.06 -3.23 3.30
C TYR A 34 9.03 -3.46 2.18
N GLY A 35 7.79 -2.98 2.32
CA GLY A 35 6.74 -3.10 1.31
C GLY A 35 6.06 -4.47 1.21
N GLY A 36 6.25 -5.32 2.21
CA GLY A 36 5.70 -6.67 2.32
C GLY A 36 6.51 -7.75 1.62
N ALA A 37 6.34 -9.01 2.04
CA ALA A 37 7.01 -10.20 1.48
C ALA A 37 6.90 -10.33 -0.05
N PHE A 38 5.75 -9.93 -0.60
CA PHE A 38 5.47 -9.95 -2.04
C PHE A 38 5.50 -8.55 -2.68
N LYS A 39 6.00 -7.54 -1.96
CA LYS A 39 6.07 -6.15 -2.44
C LYS A 39 4.72 -5.49 -2.71
N VAL A 40 3.60 -6.02 -2.21
CA VAL A 40 2.27 -5.45 -2.44
C VAL A 40 2.18 -4.00 -1.96
N THR A 41 2.75 -3.65 -0.81
CA THR A 41 2.66 -2.30 -0.21
C THR A 41 3.89 -1.44 -0.49
N GLU A 42 4.77 -1.88 -1.40
CA GLU A 42 5.98 -1.15 -1.78
C GLU A 42 5.67 0.31 -2.16
N GLY A 43 6.37 1.24 -1.52
CA GLY A 43 6.22 2.69 -1.73
C GLY A 43 5.02 3.34 -1.03
N LEU A 44 4.07 2.58 -0.48
CA LEU A 44 2.89 3.16 0.16
C LEU A 44 3.23 3.89 1.46
N GLN A 45 4.15 3.36 2.28
CA GLN A 45 4.58 4.05 3.50
C GLN A 45 5.30 5.37 3.20
N ALA A 46 6.15 5.40 2.17
CA ALA A 46 6.80 6.64 1.74
C ALA A 46 5.79 7.69 1.24
N ARG A 47 4.67 7.24 0.67
CA ARG A 47 3.61 8.08 0.13
C ARG A 47 2.64 8.61 1.19
N PHE A 48 2.23 7.78 2.15
CA PHE A 48 1.17 8.10 3.12
C PHE A 48 1.67 8.28 4.56
N GLY A 49 2.93 7.92 4.84
CA GLY A 49 3.57 8.04 6.14
C GLY A 49 3.37 6.82 7.05
N GLU A 50 4.21 6.73 8.08
CA GLU A 50 4.24 5.63 9.06
C GLU A 50 2.93 5.52 9.87
N GLY A 51 2.17 6.60 10.02
CA GLY A 51 0.87 6.58 10.70
C GLY A 51 -0.28 5.98 9.88
N ARG A 52 -0.05 5.69 8.58
CA ARG A 52 -1.07 5.17 7.66
C ARG A 52 -0.67 3.84 7.01
N VAL A 53 0.62 3.47 7.07
CA VAL A 53 1.13 2.14 6.75
C VAL A 53 2.02 1.72 7.91
N ILE A 54 1.46 0.89 8.78
CA ILE A 54 2.02 0.53 10.08
C ILE A 54 2.59 -0.88 9.98
N ASP A 55 3.88 -1.01 10.30
CA ASP A 55 4.52 -2.31 10.52
C ASP A 55 4.16 -2.81 11.93
#